data_AF-A0A7J7MGF0-F1
#
_entry.id   AF-A0A7J7MGF0-F1
#
_cell.length_a   1.000
_cell.length_b   1.000
_cell.length_c   1.000
_cell.angle_alpha   90.00
_cell.angle_beta   90.00
_cell.angle_gamma   90.00
#
_symmetry.space_group_name_H-M   'P 1'
#
loop_
_entity.id
_entity.type
_entity.pdbx_description
1 polymer ?
#
loop_
_entity_poly.entity_id
_entity_poly.type
_entity_poly.pdbx_seq_one_letter_code
_entity_poly.pdbx_strand_id
1 'polypeptide(L)'
;MEGEKSIMHYTSSQKILTVGDGDFSFSACLAKAFVTASNLVATSLDSSGFLYKNYPNAESNIREISSRGETVKHAVDATTKADDYILGSMKFDRIVFNFPHVGFNDKLLREEQILLQQQIWVWRKSKLRLFPEYDLQVQ
;
A
#
# COMPACT_ATOMS: atom_id res chain seq x y z
N MET A 1 -10.95 24.51 -15.35
CA MET A 1 -10.53 23.09 -15.18
C MET A 1 -9.19 23.15 -14.48
N GLU A 2 -9.08 22.64 -13.25
CA GLU A 2 -7.76 22.51 -12.61
C GLU A 2 -6.89 21.58 -13.46
N GLY A 3 -5.62 21.96 -13.68
CA GLY A 3 -4.67 21.14 -14.44
C GLY A 3 -4.30 19.85 -13.71
N GLU A 4 -3.72 18.91 -14.44
CA GLU A 4 -3.21 17.65 -13.88
C GLU A 4 -2.18 17.92 -12.77
N LYS A 5 -2.37 17.30 -11.60
CA LYS A 5 -1.43 17.38 -10.47
C LYS A 5 -0.49 16.18 -10.55
N SER A 6 0.83 16.41 -10.39
CA SER A 6 1.85 15.36 -10.38
C SER A 6 2.81 15.49 -9.17
N ILE A 7 3.24 14.35 -8.63
CA ILE A 7 4.25 14.22 -7.57
C ILE A 7 5.10 13.02 -7.93
N MET A 8 6.39 13.26 -8.17
CA MET A 8 7.35 12.27 -8.64
C MET A 8 6.81 11.50 -9.85
N HIS A 9 6.43 10.25 -9.65
CA HIS A 9 5.95 9.38 -10.71
C HIS A 9 4.41 9.28 -10.75
N TYR A 10 3.70 9.87 -9.78
CA TYR A 10 2.25 9.75 -9.62
C TYR A 10 1.53 10.97 -10.21
N THR A 11 0.39 10.73 -10.86
CA THR A 11 -0.48 11.81 -11.38
C THR A 11 -1.91 11.63 -10.88
N SER A 12 -2.68 12.73 -10.86
CA SER A 12 -4.08 12.72 -10.44
C SER A 12 -5.02 11.91 -11.35
N SER A 13 -4.59 11.61 -12.58
CA SER A 13 -5.34 10.84 -13.58
C SER A 13 -5.15 9.32 -13.47
N GLN A 14 -4.10 8.86 -12.79
CA GLN A 14 -3.76 7.44 -12.67
C GLN A 14 -4.67 6.70 -11.69
N LYS A 15 -5.05 5.46 -12.04
CA LYS A 15 -5.59 4.47 -11.11
C LYS A 15 -4.46 3.75 -10.41
N ILE A 16 -4.38 3.90 -9.10
CA ILE A 16 -3.27 3.44 -8.27
C ILE A 16 -3.78 2.38 -7.28
N LEU A 17 -3.07 1.26 -7.21
CA LEU A 17 -3.21 0.26 -6.16
C LEU A 17 -2.03 0.35 -5.22
N THR A 18 -2.26 0.45 -3.91
CA THR A 18 -1.21 0.27 -2.91
C THR A 18 -1.36 -1.09 -2.23
N VAL A 19 -0.27 -1.85 -2.19
CA VAL A 19 -0.19 -3.21 -1.66
C VAL A 19 0.67 -3.22 -0.41
N GLY A 20 0.11 -3.69 0.70
CA GLY A 20 0.83 -3.80 1.97
C GLY A 20 0.95 -2.50 2.75
N ASP A 21 0.11 -1.50 2.46
CA ASP A 21 0.15 -0.21 3.13
C ASP A 21 -0.26 -0.35 4.60
N GLY A 22 0.74 -0.45 5.49
CA GLY A 22 0.57 -0.84 6.89
C GLY A 22 -0.44 0.03 7.65
N ASP A 23 -0.04 1.24 8.06
CA ASP A 23 -0.93 2.17 8.77
C ASP A 23 -1.70 3.12 7.83
N PHE A 24 -1.67 2.86 6.52
CA PHE A 24 -2.30 3.66 5.47
C PHE A 24 -1.77 5.10 5.31
N SER A 25 -0.66 5.46 5.96
CA SER A 25 -0.12 6.83 5.90
C SER A 25 0.29 7.26 4.48
N PHE A 26 0.86 6.37 3.70
CA PHE A 26 1.23 6.64 2.31
C PHE A 26 0.00 6.90 1.45
N SER A 27 -0.99 6.00 1.50
CA SER A 27 -2.26 6.17 0.77
C SER A 27 -3.01 7.43 1.20
N ALA A 28 -3.00 7.77 2.49
CA ALA A 28 -3.61 9.00 2.99
C ALA A 28 -2.91 10.26 2.44
N CYS A 29 -1.57 10.24 2.33
CA CYS A 29 -0.80 11.32 1.69
C CYS A 29 -1.16 11.46 0.21
N LEU A 30 -1.23 10.33 -0.51
CA LEU A 30 -1.60 10.31 -1.92
C LEU A 30 -3.03 10.83 -2.15
N ALA A 31 -3.96 10.40 -1.30
CA ALA A 31 -5.35 10.86 -1.30
C ALA A 31 -5.47 12.38 -1.06
N LYS A 32 -4.65 12.94 -0.17
CA LYS A 32 -4.60 14.40 0.05
C LYS A 32 -4.04 15.16 -1.14
N ALA A 33 -3.01 14.62 -1.80
CA ALA A 33 -2.29 15.29 -2.86
C ALA A 33 -3.05 15.36 -4.19
N PHE A 34 -3.69 14.26 -4.57
CA PHE A 34 -4.10 14.07 -5.96
C PHE A 34 -5.59 13.87 -6.18
N VAL A 35 -6.31 13.45 -5.15
CA VAL A 35 -7.40 12.53 -5.44
C VAL A 35 -8.76 13.21 -5.52
N THR A 36 -9.36 13.06 -6.69
CA THR A 36 -10.79 13.19 -6.98
C THR A 36 -11.44 11.80 -6.99
N ALA A 37 -11.87 11.33 -5.81
CA ALA A 37 -12.94 10.36 -5.53
C ALA A 37 -13.11 9.03 -6.32
N SER A 38 -12.09 8.41 -6.90
CA SER A 38 -12.21 7.02 -7.41
C SER A 38 -10.91 6.35 -7.89
N ASN A 39 -9.74 6.94 -7.62
CA ASN A 39 -8.52 6.59 -8.36
C ASN A 39 -7.50 5.81 -7.52
N LEU A 40 -7.80 5.52 -6.27
CA LEU A 40 -6.93 4.87 -5.30
C LEU A 40 -7.63 3.69 -4.62
N VAL A 41 -6.99 2.52 -4.71
CA VAL A 41 -7.33 1.34 -3.91
C VAL A 41 -6.16 1.08 -2.96
N ALA A 42 -6.40 1.23 -1.66
CA ALA A 42 -5.40 1.00 -0.64
C ALA A 42 -5.62 -0.34 0.06
N THR A 43 -4.57 -1.15 0.19
CA THR A 43 -4.68 -2.50 0.76
C THR A 43 -3.62 -2.79 1.82
N SER A 44 -4.01 -3.46 2.90
CA SER A 44 -3.12 -3.94 3.96
C SER A 44 -3.17 -5.46 4.09
N LEU A 45 -2.04 -6.07 4.49
CA LEU A 45 -1.99 -7.49 4.87
C LEU A 45 -2.66 -7.73 6.23
N ASP A 46 -2.53 -6.77 7.15
CA ASP A 46 -3.14 -6.87 8.47
C ASP A 46 -4.66 -6.66 8.42
N SER A 47 -5.37 -7.27 9.37
CA SER A 47 -6.81 -7.06 9.58
C SER A 47 -7.09 -5.69 10.20
N SER A 48 -8.29 -5.13 9.97
CA SER A 48 -8.70 -3.84 10.56
C SER A 48 -8.58 -3.81 12.09
N GLY A 49 -8.97 -4.90 12.78
CA GLY A 49 -8.85 -4.99 14.23
C GLY A 49 -7.40 -5.00 14.72
N PHE A 50 -6.49 -5.64 13.99
CA PHE A 50 -5.06 -5.56 14.29
C PHE A 50 -4.55 -4.13 14.08
N LEU A 51 -4.98 -3.48 13.00
CA LEU A 51 -4.50 -2.15 12.66
C LEU A 51 -4.87 -1.11 13.72
N TYR A 52 -6.15 -1.05 14.11
CA TYR A 52 -6.62 -0.09 15.12
C TYR A 52 -6.01 -0.31 16.50
N LYS A 53 -5.57 -1.54 16.78
CA LYS A 53 -4.91 -1.87 18.05
C LYS A 53 -3.42 -1.52 18.06
N ASN A 54 -2.73 -1.71 16.94
CA ASN A 54 -1.26 -1.66 16.89
C ASN A 54 -0.70 -0.42 16.20
N TYR A 55 -1.49 0.27 15.37
CA TYR A 55 -1.08 1.48 14.65
C TYR A 55 -1.96 2.67 15.09
N PRO A 56 -1.43 3.56 15.96
CA PRO A 56 -2.21 4.67 16.52
C PRO A 56 -2.87 5.59 15.47
N ASN A 57 -2.23 5.72 14.30
CA ASN A 57 -2.68 6.61 13.23
C ASN A 57 -3.57 5.91 12.19
N ALA A 58 -3.70 4.58 12.22
CA ALA A 58 -4.38 3.84 11.17
C ALA A 58 -5.84 4.28 11.02
N GLU A 59 -6.56 4.49 12.13
CA GLU A 59 -7.95 4.95 12.08
C GLU A 59 -8.09 6.32 11.41
N SER A 60 -7.22 7.28 11.75
CA SER A 60 -7.23 8.61 11.15
C SER A 60 -6.90 8.57 9.66
N ASN A 61 -5.90 7.76 9.27
CA ASN A 61 -5.47 7.63 7.89
C ASN A 61 -6.56 6.95 7.03
N ILE A 62 -7.16 5.87 7.52
CA ILE A 62 -8.27 5.18 6.84
C ILE A 62 -9.47 6.12 6.68
N ARG A 63 -9.83 6.88 7.72
CA ARG A 63 -10.91 7.87 7.66
C ARG A 63 -10.65 8.94 6.60
N GLU A 64 -9.43 9.45 6.52
CA GLU A 64 -9.03 10.42 5.51
C GLU A 64 -9.25 9.86 4.10
N ILE A 65 -8.76 8.64 3.83
CA ILE A 65 -8.92 7.98 2.52
C ILE A 65 -10.39 7.78 2.19
N SER A 66 -11.17 7.20 3.11
CA SER A 66 -12.59 6.93 2.89
C SER A 66 -13.44 8.19 2.74
N SER A 67 -13.13 9.27 3.47
CA SER A 67 -13.84 10.56 3.36
C SER A 67 -13.73 11.20 1.97
N ARG A 68 -12.72 10.77 1.19
CA ARG A 68 -12.48 11.23 -0.18
C ARG A 68 -13.11 10.34 -1.23
N GLY A 69 -13.80 9.26 -0.85
CA GLY A 69 -14.44 8.31 -1.77
C GLY A 69 -13.55 7.17 -2.23
N GLU A 70 -12.36 7.02 -1.64
CA GLU A 70 -11.39 5.99 -2.03
C GLU A 70 -11.62 4.66 -1.33
N THR A 71 -11.12 3.59 -1.96
CA THR A 71 -11.35 2.21 -1.49
C THR A 71 -10.22 1.78 -0.55
N VAL A 72 -10.59 1.32 0.64
CA VAL A 72 -9.67 0.69 1.60
C VAL A 72 -10.04 -0.78 1.79
N LYS A 73 -9.05 -1.67 1.76
CA LYS A 73 -9.21 -3.10 2.02
C LYS A 73 -8.16 -3.62 2.98
N HIS A 74 -8.54 -4.65 3.73
CA HIS A 74 -7.73 -5.28 4.76
C HIS A 74 -7.61 -6.78 4.51
N ALA A 75 -6.61 -7.41 5.14
CA ALA A 75 -6.34 -8.83 4.98
C ALA A 75 -6.10 -9.26 3.52
N VAL A 76 -5.55 -8.35 2.69
CA VAL A 76 -5.20 -8.63 1.29
C VAL A 76 -3.78 -9.18 1.25
N ASP A 77 -3.65 -10.46 0.94
CA ASP A 77 -2.37 -11.11 0.75
C ASP A 77 -2.01 -11.16 -0.74
N ALA A 78 -1.12 -10.27 -1.17
CA ALA A 78 -0.65 -10.23 -2.55
C ALA A 78 0.25 -11.42 -2.94
N THR A 79 0.56 -12.35 -2.02
CA THR A 79 1.35 -13.54 -2.30
C THR A 79 0.52 -14.75 -2.71
N THR A 80 -0.72 -14.81 -2.24
CA THR A 80 -1.72 -15.77 -2.67
C THR A 80 -2.41 -15.15 -3.87
N LYS A 81 -2.27 -15.80 -5.03
CA LYS A 81 -2.68 -15.27 -6.34
C LYS A 81 -4.09 -14.68 -6.31
N ALA A 82 -4.24 -13.50 -6.92
CA ALA A 82 -5.25 -13.08 -7.93
C ALA A 82 -6.75 -13.47 -7.81
N ASP A 83 -7.17 -14.21 -6.79
CA ASP A 83 -8.57 -14.56 -6.52
C ASP A 83 -9.27 -13.50 -5.68
N ASP A 84 -8.49 -12.60 -5.06
CA ASP A 84 -9.05 -11.39 -4.50
C ASP A 84 -9.57 -10.54 -5.67
N TYR A 85 -10.90 -10.51 -5.82
CA TYR A 85 -11.64 -9.95 -6.95
C TYR A 85 -11.06 -8.62 -7.45
N ILE A 86 -10.52 -7.79 -6.55
CA ILE A 86 -9.89 -6.50 -6.85
C ILE A 86 -8.67 -6.61 -7.76
N LEU A 87 -7.76 -7.54 -7.44
CA LEU A 87 -6.50 -7.69 -8.18
C LEU A 87 -6.74 -8.31 -9.55
N GLY A 88 -7.76 -9.18 -9.67
CA GLY A 88 -8.12 -9.85 -10.92
C GLY A 88 -9.08 -9.07 -11.82
N SER A 89 -9.97 -8.23 -11.26
CA SER A 89 -11.05 -7.56 -12.02
C SER A 89 -10.78 -6.10 -12.37
N MET A 90 -9.84 -5.44 -11.69
CA MET A 90 -9.54 -4.01 -11.91
C MET A 90 -8.19 -3.85 -12.60
N LYS A 91 -8.13 -2.94 -13.58
CA LYS A 91 -6.88 -2.50 -14.19
C LYS A 91 -6.37 -1.26 -13.49
N PHE A 92 -5.10 -1.29 -13.11
CA PHE A 92 -4.39 -0.17 -12.48
C PHE A 92 -3.30 0.32 -13.43
N ASP A 93 -3.14 1.64 -13.51
CA ASP A 93 -2.02 2.27 -14.22
C ASP A 93 -0.73 2.10 -13.42
N ARG A 94 -0.86 1.98 -12.09
CA ARG A 94 0.27 1.73 -11.20
C ARG A 94 -0.08 0.84 -10.01
N ILE A 95 0.86 -0.04 -9.68
CA ILE A 95 0.85 -0.80 -8.43
C ILE A 95 2.07 -0.40 -7.59
N VAL A 96 1.81 0.07 -6.37
CA VAL A 96 2.82 0.45 -5.38
C VAL A 96 2.91 -0.64 -4.32
N PHE A 97 4.07 -1.26 -4.17
CA PHE A 97 4.31 -2.24 -3.11
C PHE A 97 4.97 -1.55 -1.91
N ASN A 98 4.15 -1.21 -0.92
CA ASN A 98 4.59 -0.78 0.41
C ASN A 98 4.86 -2.05 1.21
N PHE A 99 6.06 -2.59 1.09
CA PHE A 99 6.42 -3.72 1.93
C PHE A 99 6.57 -3.25 3.37
N PRO A 100 6.05 -4.01 4.36
CA PRO A 100 6.15 -3.61 5.74
C PRO A 100 7.63 -3.39 6.06
N HIS A 101 7.98 -2.16 6.39
CA HIS A 101 9.17 -1.94 7.18
C HIS A 101 8.92 -2.73 8.46
N VAL A 102 9.83 -3.64 8.84
CA VAL A 102 9.77 -4.26 10.16
C VAL A 102 9.69 -3.08 11.12
N GLY A 103 8.53 -2.87 11.74
CA GLY A 103 8.35 -1.76 12.66
C GLY A 103 9.51 -1.81 13.66
N PHE A 104 10.04 -0.66 14.07
CA PHE A 104 10.99 -0.66 15.17
C PHE A 104 10.29 -1.35 16.34
N ASN A 105 10.74 -2.57 16.64
CA ASN A 105 10.19 -3.35 17.71
C ASN A 105 11.21 -3.25 18.82
N ASP A 106 10.89 -2.47 19.83
CA ASP A 106 11.72 -2.21 21.01
C ASP A 106 12.12 -3.50 21.74
N LYS A 107 11.42 -4.61 21.45
CA LYS A 107 11.68 -5.95 21.99
C LYS A 107 12.63 -6.80 21.14
N LEU A 108 12.91 -6.40 19.90
CA LEU A 108 13.86 -7.09 19.02
C LEU A 108 15.21 -6.39 19.10
N LEU A 109 16.28 -7.20 19.15
CA LEU A 109 17.63 -6.67 19.03
C LEU A 109 17.83 -6.06 17.64
N ARG A 110 18.65 -5.02 17.55
CA ARG A 110 18.97 -4.33 16.29
C ARG A 110 19.43 -5.30 15.19
N GLU A 111 20.15 -6.35 15.57
CA GLU A 111 20.63 -7.39 14.65
C GLU A 111 19.49 -8.26 14.09
N GLU A 112 18.50 -8.61 14.90
CA GLU A 112 17.30 -9.35 14.47
C GLU A 112 16.45 -8.49 13.52
N GLN A 113 16.34 -7.20 13.79
CA GLN A 113 15.67 -6.24 12.91
C GLN A 113 16.38 -6.15 11.54
N ILE A 114 17.71 -6.13 11.52
CA ILE A 114 18.51 -6.13 10.28
C ILE A 114 18.31 -7.43 9.49
N LEU A 115 18.31 -8.58 10.16
CA LEU A 115 18.10 -9.87 9.49
C LEU A 115 16.70 -9.98 8.89
N LEU A 116 15.66 -9.52 9.60
CA LEU A 116 14.30 -9.45 9.07
C LEU A 116 14.22 -8.51 7.85
N GLN A 117 14.88 -7.36 7.89
CA GLN A 117 14.97 -6.47 6.73
C GLN A 117 15.67 -7.15 5.54
N GLN A 118 16.75 -7.90 5.75
CA GLN A 118 17.44 -8.63 4.69
C GLN A 118 16.56 -9.74 4.06
N GLN A 119 15.80 -10.47 4.88
CA GLN A 119 14.85 -11.47 4.38
C GLN A 119 13.73 -10.82 3.55
N ILE A 120 13.20 -9.68 3.99
CA ILE A 120 12.24 -8.89 3.22
C ILE A 120 12.84 -8.46 1.88
N TRP A 121 14.11 -8.04 1.84
CA TRP A 121 14.80 -7.69 0.60
C TRP A 121 14.96 -8.85 -0.39
N VAL A 122 15.28 -10.05 0.09
CA VAL A 122 15.35 -11.24 -0.75
C VAL A 122 13.97 -11.60 -1.29
N TRP A 123 12.95 -11.52 -0.45
CA TRP A 123 11.57 -11.77 -0.83
C TRP A 123 11.05 -10.71 -1.84
N ARG A 124 11.40 -9.43 -1.67
CA ARG A 124 11.12 -8.33 -2.63
C ARG A 124 11.57 -8.69 -4.04
N LYS A 125 12.83 -9.14 -4.20
CA LYS A 125 13.40 -9.49 -5.52
C LYS A 125 12.73 -10.71 -6.16
N SER A 126 12.19 -11.62 -5.36
CA SER A 126 11.51 -12.81 -5.87
C SER A 126 10.08 -12.51 -6.33
N LYS A 127 9.37 -11.61 -5.62
CA LYS A 127 7.96 -11.30 -5.88
C LYS A 127 7.72 -10.30 -7.02
N LEU A 128 8.68 -9.42 -7.33
CA LEU A 128 8.63 -8.58 -8.54
C LEU A 128 8.42 -9.39 -9.83
N ARG A 129 8.74 -10.70 -9.83
CA ARG A 129 8.53 -11.60 -10.97
C ARG A 129 7.09 -12.08 -11.15
N LEU A 130 6.19 -11.82 -10.19
CA LEU A 130 4.80 -12.27 -10.24
C LEU A 130 3.85 -11.30 -10.98
N PHE A 131 4.31 -10.07 -11.23
CA PHE A 131 3.53 -9.04 -11.93
C PHE A 131 4.36 -8.40 -13.06
N PRO A 132 4.92 -9.19 -13.99
CA PRO A 132 5.84 -8.69 -15.02
C PRO A 132 5.21 -7.66 -15.98
N GLU A 133 3.88 -7.59 -16.05
CA GLU A 133 3.10 -6.72 -16.93
C GLU A 133 2.83 -5.31 -16.36
N TYR A 134 3.22 -5.03 -15.11
CA TYR A 134 2.97 -3.74 -14.45
C TYR A 134 4.26 -2.96 -14.18
N ASP A 135 4.19 -1.62 -14.25
CA ASP A 135 5.23 -0.72 -13.76
C ASP A 135 5.22 -0.75 -12.21
N LEU A 136 6.04 -1.65 -11.66
CA LEU A 136 6.14 -1.90 -10.21
C LEU A 136 7.02 -0.83 -9.55
N GLN A 137 6.39 -0.01 -8.70
CA GLN A 137 7.11 0.94 -7.85
C GLN A 137 7.21 0.37 -6.43
N VAL A 138 8.44 0.26 -5.92
CA VAL A 138 8.73 -0.21 -4.57
C VAL A 138 9.13 1.00 -3.74
N GLN A 139 8.38 1.29 -2.67
CA GLN A 139 8.70 2.35 -1.69
C GLN A 139 9.61 1.83 -0.58
#